data_AF-A0A8T1ZHZ6-F1
#
_entry.id   AF-A0A8T1ZHZ6-F1
#
_cell.length_a   1.000
_cell.length_b   1.000
_cell.length_c   1.000
_cell.angle_alpha   90.00
_cell.angle_beta   90.00
_cell.angle_gamma   90.00
#
_symmetry.space_group_name_H-M   'P 1'
#
loop_
_entity.id
_entity.type
_entity.pdbx_description
1 polymer ?
#
loop_
_entity_poly.entity_id
_entity_poly.type
_entity_poly.pdbx_seq_one_letter_code
_entity_poly.pdbx_strand_id
1 'polypeptide(L)'
;MENHETDKKFTWVIKNFNSLDSDGVYSDTFKAGRCKWHLVVYPQRYDNCGYDTCVSMYLCVSDSESLPTGWRRHVKVSLTMVNQFPGISHTQETQGWFDEKNTTLGFSTFCVSGFPSRDNGFLINGEVKIVAEVDVLEVIGEFDVPEGSIDINGFQVPPSQVESVNSLFEKYPGFASNHCSKNQHLRKAYLNVILSLTETMSKSPEELSNGDLAEAYSALRYVTEAGFKLDWLEKILKETGETRLQDIEEELKDLKVKCVGMDALLKFL
;
A
#
# COMPACT_ATOMS: atom_id res chain seq x y z
N MET A 1 5.78 13.01 26.68
CA MET A 1 6.29 13.21 25.31
C MET A 1 7.44 12.24 25.14
N GLU A 2 7.16 11.03 24.66
CA GLU A 2 8.21 10.06 24.31
C GLU A 2 8.67 10.36 22.87
N ASN A 3 9.94 10.74 22.73
CA ASN A 3 10.62 10.76 21.45
C ASN A 3 10.80 9.30 21.00
N HIS A 4 9.89 8.77 20.19
CA HIS A 4 10.13 7.54 19.45
C HIS A 4 11.11 7.85 18.30
N GLU A 5 12.39 7.97 18.64
CA GLU A 5 13.47 7.97 17.67
C GLU A 5 13.52 6.55 17.07
N THR A 6 12.81 6.36 15.96
CA THR A 6 12.89 5.13 15.16
C THR A 6 14.35 4.88 14.80
N ASP A 7 14.81 3.63 14.96
CA ASP A 7 16.19 3.26 14.64
C ASP A 7 16.48 3.58 13.16
N LYS A 8 17.32 4.60 12.94
CA LYS A 8 17.66 5.11 11.61
C LYS A 8 18.72 4.26 10.93
N LYS A 9 19.30 3.31 11.68
CA LYS A 9 20.53 2.63 11.31
C LYS A 9 20.27 1.16 11.04
N PHE A 10 20.76 0.67 9.92
CA PHE A 10 20.73 -0.73 9.55
C PHE A 10 22.15 -1.23 9.29
N THR A 11 22.51 -2.35 9.90
CA THR A 11 23.81 -2.99 9.70
C THR A 11 23.63 -4.30 8.95
N TRP A 12 24.39 -4.46 7.87
CA TRP A 12 24.35 -5.63 7.02
C TRP A 12 25.75 -6.23 6.86
N VAL A 13 25.89 -7.53 7.07
CA VAL A 13 27.13 -8.28 6.83
C VAL A 13 26.95 -9.16 5.62
N ILE A 14 27.70 -8.88 4.56
CA ILE A 14 27.74 -9.67 3.34
C ILE A 14 28.82 -10.72 3.51
N LYS A 15 28.43 -12.00 3.45
CA LYS A 15 29.35 -13.13 3.55
C LYS A 15 29.85 -13.57 2.18
N ASN A 16 31.02 -14.21 2.15
CA ASN A 16 31.63 -14.76 0.94
C ASN A 16 31.71 -13.74 -0.20
N PHE A 17 32.02 -12.48 0.10
CA PHE A 17 31.99 -11.37 -0.84
C PHE A 17 32.82 -11.63 -2.11
N ASN A 18 33.96 -12.32 -1.95
CA ASN A 18 34.86 -12.67 -3.05
C ASN A 18 34.28 -13.68 -4.06
N SER A 19 33.29 -14.47 -3.66
CA SER A 19 32.65 -15.48 -4.50
C SER A 19 31.27 -15.05 -5.00
N LEU A 20 30.87 -13.80 -4.77
CA LEU A 20 29.64 -13.27 -5.33
C LEU A 20 29.82 -13.00 -6.83
N ASP A 21 28.83 -13.41 -7.61
CA ASP A 21 28.74 -13.10 -9.03
C ASP A 21 28.37 -11.62 -9.24
N SER A 22 28.35 -11.16 -10.50
CA SER A 22 27.98 -9.78 -10.84
C SER A 22 26.51 -9.43 -10.57
N ASP A 23 25.71 -10.41 -10.20
CA ASP A 23 24.31 -10.22 -9.83
C ASP A 23 24.21 -9.46 -8.50
N GLY A 24 23.19 -8.60 -8.38
CA GLY A 24 22.98 -7.81 -7.18
C GLY A 24 22.68 -8.69 -5.97
N VAL A 25 23.35 -8.41 -4.85
CA VAL A 25 23.06 -9.06 -3.56
C VAL A 25 22.17 -8.15 -2.75
N TYR A 26 21.10 -8.72 -2.18
CA TYR A 26 20.07 -7.99 -1.46
C TYR A 26 20.18 -8.24 0.04
N SER A 27 19.96 -7.19 0.84
CA SER A 27 19.81 -7.33 2.28
C SER A 27 18.41 -7.80 2.67
N ASP A 28 18.24 -8.17 3.94
CA ASP A 28 16.92 -8.22 4.54
C ASP A 28 16.23 -6.84 4.50
N THR A 29 14.91 -6.84 4.52
CA THR A 29 14.12 -5.62 4.64
C THR A 29 14.20 -5.06 6.06
N PHE A 30 14.41 -3.75 6.18
CA PHE A 30 14.42 -3.01 7.44
C PHE A 30 13.48 -1.80 7.39
N LYS A 31 13.14 -1.25 8.56
CA LYS A 31 12.23 -0.09 8.67
C LYS A 31 13.00 1.14 9.12
N ALA A 32 12.83 2.24 8.41
CA ALA A 32 13.32 3.57 8.82
C ALA A 32 12.36 4.65 8.32
N GLY A 33 12.01 5.62 9.18
CA GLY A 33 11.06 6.68 8.84
C GLY A 33 9.73 6.17 8.27
N ARG A 34 9.18 5.12 8.90
CA ARG A 34 7.94 4.42 8.53
C ARG A 34 7.94 3.72 7.15
N CYS A 35 9.05 3.76 6.41
CA CYS A 35 9.17 3.11 5.12
C CYS A 35 9.98 1.81 5.25
N LYS A 36 9.70 0.82 4.40
CA LYS A 36 10.46 -0.43 4.33
C LYS A 36 11.53 -0.33 3.24
N TRP A 37 12.76 -0.56 3.64
CA TRP A 37 13.93 -0.43 2.79
C TRP A 37 14.67 -1.75 2.70
N HIS A 38 15.41 -1.94 1.62
CA HIS A 38 16.47 -2.94 1.55
C HIS A 38 17.67 -2.31 0.83
N LEU A 39 18.86 -2.87 1.06
CA LEU A 39 20.05 -2.53 0.32
C LEU A 39 20.26 -3.53 -0.81
N VAL A 40 20.79 -3.04 -1.93
CA VAL A 40 21.37 -3.88 -2.97
C VAL A 40 22.80 -3.45 -3.22
N VAL A 41 23.70 -4.44 -3.26
CA VAL A 41 25.12 -4.25 -3.58
C VAL A 41 25.44 -5.06 -4.82
N TYR A 42 26.00 -4.40 -5.83
CA TYR A 42 26.57 -5.07 -6.98
C TYR A 42 28.09 -5.11 -6.78
N PRO A 43 28.67 -6.30 -6.57
CA PRO A 43 30.12 -6.47 -6.47
C PRO A 43 30.73 -6.37 -7.87
N GLN A 44 30.65 -5.19 -8.49
CA GLN A 44 31.06 -4.99 -9.87
C GLN A 44 32.56 -4.70 -9.96
N ARG A 45 33.31 -5.60 -10.62
CA ARG A 45 34.76 -5.50 -10.79
C ARG A 45 35.15 -4.74 -12.06
N TYR A 46 34.74 -3.46 -12.18
CA TYR A 46 35.20 -2.66 -13.31
C TYR A 46 36.59 -2.07 -13.03
N ASP A 47 37.57 -2.46 -13.85
CA ASP A 47 38.98 -2.01 -13.81
C ASP A 47 39.21 -0.56 -14.31
N ASN A 48 38.14 0.20 -14.56
CA ASN A 48 38.23 1.52 -15.21
C ASN A 48 38.46 2.70 -14.23
N CYS A 49 38.55 2.45 -12.93
CA CYS A 49 38.81 3.46 -11.90
C CYS A 49 40.25 3.39 -11.35
N GLY A 50 41.25 3.12 -12.21
CA GLY A 50 42.64 3.05 -11.76
C GLY A 50 42.90 1.88 -10.79
N TYR A 51 43.76 2.09 -9.79
CA TYR A 51 44.20 1.04 -8.84
C TYR A 51 43.14 0.65 -7.78
N ASP A 52 41.95 1.27 -7.78
CA ASP A 52 40.94 1.07 -6.74
C ASP A 52 39.71 0.32 -7.28
N THR A 53 39.23 -0.68 -6.52
CA THR A 53 37.98 -1.39 -6.83
C THR A 53 36.79 -0.61 -6.27
N CYS A 54 35.80 -0.36 -7.10
CA CYS A 54 34.54 0.28 -6.69
C CYS A 54 33.41 -0.75 -6.65
N VAL A 55 32.42 -0.53 -5.78
CA VAL A 55 31.19 -1.32 -5.72
C VAL A 55 30.00 -0.40 -5.94
N SER A 56 28.91 -0.92 -6.51
CA SER A 56 27.67 -0.15 -6.61
C SER A 56 26.79 -0.48 -5.42
N MET A 57 26.25 0.53 -4.74
CA MET A 57 25.42 0.34 -3.54
C MET A 57 24.19 1.24 -3.61
N TYR A 58 23.02 0.66 -3.41
CA TYR A 58 21.75 1.38 -3.48
C TYR A 58 20.83 1.02 -2.31
N LEU A 59 20.10 2.03 -1.84
CA LEU A 59 18.91 1.89 -1.02
C LEU A 59 17.69 1.77 -1.93
N CYS A 60 16.83 0.81 -1.65
CA CYS A 60 15.64 0.51 -2.45
C CYS A 60 14.39 0.49 -1.55
N VAL A 61 13.26 0.95 -2.07
CA VAL A 61 11.95 0.78 -1.42
C VAL A 61 11.49 -0.68 -1.62
N SER A 62 11.20 -1.40 -0.53
CA SER A 62 10.89 -2.84 -0.60
C SER A 62 9.46 -3.16 -1.00
N ASP A 63 8.54 -2.22 -0.80
CA ASP A 63 7.10 -2.39 -0.97
C ASP A 63 6.50 -1.35 -1.93
N SER A 64 7.32 -0.86 -2.89
CA SER A 64 6.97 0.21 -3.83
C SER A 64 5.70 -0.06 -4.61
N GLU A 65 5.46 -1.30 -5.02
CA GLU A 65 4.24 -1.73 -5.76
C GLU A 65 2.97 -1.71 -4.91
N SER A 66 3.12 -1.74 -3.59
CA SER A 66 1.99 -1.59 -2.67
C SER A 66 1.73 -0.14 -2.28
N LEU A 67 2.66 0.79 -2.52
CA LEU A 67 2.44 2.17 -2.15
C LEU A 67 1.36 2.84 -3.02
N PRO A 68 0.50 3.70 -2.45
CA PRO A 68 -0.59 4.33 -3.17
C PRO A 68 -0.07 5.31 -4.23
N THR A 69 -0.81 5.46 -5.33
CA THR A 69 -0.43 6.37 -6.43
C THR A 69 -0.18 7.79 -5.92
N GLY A 70 0.91 8.41 -6.40
CA GLY A 70 1.36 9.75 -6.00
C GLY A 70 2.26 9.79 -4.76
N TRP A 71 2.69 8.63 -4.23
CA TRP A 71 3.62 8.58 -3.10
C TRP A 71 5.00 9.16 -3.46
N ARG A 72 5.58 9.98 -2.56
CA ARG A 72 6.97 10.48 -2.72
C ARG A 72 7.68 10.63 -1.38
N ARG A 73 8.92 10.11 -1.27
CA ARG A 73 9.68 10.09 0.00
C ARG A 73 11.01 10.81 -0.23
N HIS A 74 11.20 11.92 0.46
CA HIS A 74 12.47 12.65 0.43
C HIS A 74 13.38 12.09 1.51
N VAL A 75 14.52 11.56 1.11
CA VAL A 75 15.39 10.80 1.99
C VAL A 75 16.82 11.27 1.85
N LYS A 76 17.48 11.49 2.97
CA LYS A 76 18.94 11.54 3.06
C LYS A 76 19.43 10.15 3.49
N VAL A 77 20.36 9.59 2.74
CA VAL A 77 20.96 8.28 3.03
C VAL A 77 22.46 8.42 3.18
N SER A 78 23.00 7.79 4.20
CA SER A 78 24.45 7.65 4.42
C SER A 78 24.81 6.17 4.37
N LEU A 79 25.64 5.78 3.41
CA LEU A 79 26.13 4.41 3.25
C LEU A 79 27.59 4.34 3.69
N THR A 80 27.88 3.44 4.62
CA THR A 80 29.20 3.28 5.23
C THR A 80 29.70 1.86 5.02
N MET A 81 30.87 1.71 4.38
CA MET A 81 31.63 0.47 4.43
C MET A 81 32.53 0.50 5.66
N VAL A 82 32.29 -0.42 6.58
CA VAL A 82 32.91 -0.40 7.90
C VAL A 82 34.32 -0.97 7.84
N ASN A 83 35.29 -0.20 8.35
CA ASN A 83 36.61 -0.75 8.65
C ASN A 83 36.49 -1.56 9.94
N GLN A 84 36.76 -2.86 9.84
CA GLN A 84 36.60 -3.85 10.90
C GLN A 84 37.85 -3.94 11.81
N PHE A 85 38.92 -3.22 11.48
CA PHE A 85 40.07 -2.97 12.36
C PHE A 85 39.97 -1.58 13.01
N PRO A 86 40.87 -1.23 13.96
CA PRO A 86 41.03 0.13 14.45
C PRO A 86 41.49 1.05 13.31
N GLY A 87 40.53 1.53 12.52
CA GLY A 87 40.74 2.31 11.32
C GLY A 87 39.50 3.13 10.96
N ILE A 88 39.63 3.98 9.96
CA ILE A 88 38.55 4.88 9.53
C ILE A 88 37.64 4.12 8.57
N SER A 89 36.35 4.08 8.88
CA SER A 89 35.32 3.58 7.95
C SER A 89 35.09 4.58 6.81
N HIS A 90 34.71 4.09 5.63
CA HIS A 90 34.43 4.97 4.49
C HIS A 90 32.92 5.19 4.36
N THR A 91 32.49 6.45 4.35
CA THR A 91 31.08 6.85 4.29
C THR A 91 30.86 7.78 3.10
N GLN A 92 29.76 7.57 2.37
CA GLN A 92 29.25 8.53 1.40
C GLN A 92 27.77 8.82 1.69
N GLU A 93 27.37 10.07 1.43
CA GLU A 93 26.00 10.53 1.67
C GLU A 93 25.38 11.03 0.37
N THR A 94 24.09 10.76 0.18
CA THR A 94 23.30 11.31 -0.91
C THR A 94 21.89 11.60 -0.42
N GLN A 95 21.15 12.40 -1.18
CA GLN A 95 19.79 12.78 -0.85
C GLN A 95 18.98 12.80 -2.13
N GLY A 96 17.74 12.32 -2.05
CA GLY A 96 16.90 12.19 -3.23
C GLY A 96 15.45 11.89 -2.90
N TRP A 97 14.62 12.00 -3.93
CA TRP A 97 13.22 11.63 -3.88
C TRP A 97 13.04 10.22 -4.40
N PHE A 98 12.37 9.41 -3.61
CA PHE A 98 11.77 8.17 -4.07
C PHE A 98 10.34 8.42 -4.53
N ASP A 99 9.94 7.78 -5.62
CA ASP A 99 8.57 7.76 -6.15
C ASP A 99 8.34 6.49 -6.98
N GLU A 100 7.19 6.40 -7.65
CA GLU A 100 6.78 5.27 -8.48
C GLU A 100 7.78 4.92 -9.59
N LYS A 101 8.53 5.90 -10.07
CA LYS A 101 9.53 5.74 -11.15
C LYS A 101 10.95 5.63 -10.60
N ASN A 102 11.21 6.26 -9.47
CA ASN A 102 12.52 6.36 -8.84
C ASN A 102 12.50 5.58 -7.52
N THR A 103 12.64 4.26 -7.59
CA THR A 103 12.56 3.38 -6.40
C THR A 103 13.93 3.07 -5.78
N THR A 104 15.01 3.62 -6.33
CA THR A 104 16.40 3.38 -5.91
C THR A 104 17.18 4.68 -5.78
N LEU A 105 18.06 4.75 -4.78
CA LEU A 105 18.98 5.87 -4.55
C LEU A 105 20.30 5.35 -3.98
N GLY A 106 21.43 5.81 -4.50
CA GLY A 106 22.73 5.38 -4.02
C GLY A 106 23.86 5.77 -4.96
N PHE A 107 24.89 4.93 -4.99
CA PHE A 107 26.14 5.20 -5.69
C PHE A 107 26.42 4.09 -6.69
N SER A 108 26.56 4.45 -7.96
CA SER A 108 27.08 3.55 -9.00
C SER A 108 28.58 3.30 -8.87
N THR A 109 29.29 4.15 -8.13
CA THR A 109 30.74 4.06 -7.92
C THR A 109 31.09 4.42 -6.48
N PHE A 110 30.96 3.45 -5.57
CA PHE A 110 31.47 3.56 -4.21
C PHE A 110 32.86 2.94 -4.13
N CYS A 111 33.88 3.79 -4.23
CA CYS A 111 35.28 3.37 -4.29
C CYS A 111 35.94 3.47 -2.91
N VAL A 112 36.62 2.40 -2.50
CA VAL A 112 37.39 2.36 -1.26
C VAL A 112 38.84 2.02 -1.62
N SER A 113 39.77 2.87 -1.21
CA SER A 113 41.17 2.69 -1.61
C SER A 113 41.75 1.39 -1.06
N GLY A 114 42.42 0.63 -1.94
CA GLY A 114 43.00 -0.68 -1.60
C GLY A 114 41.96 -1.77 -1.31
N PHE A 115 40.67 -1.56 -1.56
CA PHE A 115 39.67 -2.63 -1.55
C PHE A 115 39.72 -3.42 -2.88
N PRO A 116 39.55 -4.76 -2.90
CA PRO A 116 39.26 -5.67 -1.78
C PRO A 116 40.51 -6.39 -1.21
N SER A 117 41.53 -5.66 -0.73
CA SER A 117 42.66 -6.28 -0.01
C SER A 117 42.24 -6.79 1.37
N ARG A 118 42.80 -7.91 1.82
CA ARG A 118 42.57 -8.46 3.17
C ARG A 118 43.18 -7.59 4.27
N ASP A 119 44.18 -6.79 3.94
CA ASP A 119 44.97 -6.03 4.92
C ASP A 119 44.42 -4.61 5.17
N ASN A 120 43.37 -4.20 4.45
CA ASN A 120 42.82 -2.83 4.55
C ASN A 120 41.74 -2.66 5.64
N GLY A 121 41.28 -3.76 6.24
CA GLY A 121 40.26 -3.79 7.28
C GLY A 121 38.81 -3.80 6.81
N PHE A 122 38.51 -3.62 5.52
CA PHE A 122 37.14 -3.61 5.01
C PHE A 122 36.61 -5.01 4.67
N LEU A 123 37.48 -5.90 4.19
CA LEU A 123 37.16 -7.29 3.86
C LEU A 123 37.88 -8.27 4.80
N ILE A 124 37.18 -8.78 5.81
CA ILE A 124 37.74 -9.69 6.81
C ILE A 124 37.08 -11.06 6.69
N ASN A 125 37.86 -12.12 6.54
CA ASN A 125 37.36 -13.50 6.37
C ASN A 125 36.32 -13.66 5.23
N GLY A 126 36.43 -12.84 4.19
CA GLY A 126 35.47 -12.82 3.09
C GLY A 126 34.17 -12.08 3.42
N GLU A 127 34.09 -11.38 4.54
CA GLU A 127 32.92 -10.61 4.97
C GLU A 127 33.13 -9.10 4.81
N VAL A 128 32.13 -8.41 4.27
CA VAL A 128 32.06 -6.94 4.21
C VAL A 128 30.89 -6.48 5.08
N LYS A 129 31.14 -5.51 5.96
CA LYS A 129 30.10 -4.90 6.79
C LYS A 129 29.71 -3.54 6.24
N ILE A 130 28.43 -3.38 5.97
CA ILE A 130 27.82 -2.15 5.49
C ILE A 130 26.87 -1.63 6.56
N VAL A 131 26.87 -0.32 6.73
CA VAL A 131 25.94 0.40 7.59
C VAL A 131 25.20 1.42 6.74
N ALA A 132 23.88 1.37 6.76
CA ALA A 132 23.02 2.37 6.16
C ALA A 132 22.33 3.19 7.24
N GLU A 133 22.41 4.50 7.13
CA GLU A 133 21.64 5.44 7.94
C GLU A 133 20.64 6.15 7.02
N VAL A 134 19.37 6.14 7.39
CA VAL A 134 18.27 6.62 6.55
C VAL A 134 17.47 7.67 7.31
N ASP A 135 17.61 8.92 6.87
CA ASP A 135 16.85 10.06 7.36
C ASP A 135 15.73 10.40 6.38
N VAL A 136 14.49 10.11 6.77
CA VAL A 136 13.31 10.51 5.99
C VAL A 136 12.98 11.96 6.34
N LEU A 137 13.23 12.87 5.40
CA LEU A 137 13.07 14.31 5.57
C LEU A 137 11.64 14.76 5.30
N GLU A 138 10.99 14.16 4.30
CA GLU A 138 9.64 14.52 3.88
C GLU A 138 8.90 13.32 3.30
N VAL A 139 7.60 13.28 3.55
CA VAL A 139 6.69 12.25 3.06
C VAL A 139 5.49 12.91 2.40
N ILE A 140 5.24 12.55 1.14
CA ILE A 140 4.07 12.97 0.36
C ILE A 140 3.26 11.71 -0.02
N GLY A 141 1.93 11.83 0.04
CA GLY A 141 0.98 10.74 -0.14
C GLY A 141 0.55 10.12 1.19
N GLU A 142 -0.73 9.76 1.30
CA GLU A 142 -1.25 9.12 2.51
C GLU A 142 -0.48 7.83 2.82
N PHE A 143 -0.01 7.68 4.06
CA PHE A 143 0.29 6.36 4.58
C PHE A 143 -1.05 5.62 4.66
N ASP A 144 -1.28 4.68 3.75
CA ASP A 144 -2.51 3.90 3.76
C ASP A 144 -2.60 2.93 4.97
N VAL A 145 -1.51 2.83 5.71
CA VAL A 145 -1.42 2.13 6.99
C VAL A 145 -1.00 3.15 8.05
N PRO A 146 -1.95 3.82 8.72
CA PRO A 146 -1.64 4.58 9.92
C PRO A 146 -0.95 3.66 10.93
N GLU A 147 0.04 4.16 11.67
CA GLU A 147 0.44 3.53 12.93
C GLU A 147 -0.84 3.28 13.75
N GLY A 148 -1.20 2.01 13.94
CA GLY A 148 -2.41 1.61 14.65
C GLY A 148 -3.52 0.97 13.82
N SER A 149 -3.32 0.67 12.52
CA SER A 149 -4.29 -0.20 11.83
C SER A 149 -4.36 -1.57 12.51
N ILE A 150 -5.57 -2.09 12.67
CA ILE A 150 -5.85 -3.37 13.31
C ILE A 150 -6.14 -4.39 12.20
N ASP A 151 -5.47 -5.55 12.27
CA ASP A 151 -5.79 -6.66 11.38
C ASP A 151 -7.09 -7.33 11.84
N ILE A 152 -8.11 -7.29 10.99
CA ILE A 152 -9.39 -7.97 11.19
C ILE A 152 -9.56 -8.96 10.05
N ASN A 153 -9.44 -10.26 10.34
CA ASN A 153 -9.59 -11.33 9.34
C ASN A 153 -8.74 -11.12 8.07
N GLY A 154 -7.50 -10.61 8.22
CA GLY A 154 -6.59 -10.32 7.11
C GLY A 154 -6.88 -9.01 6.37
N PHE A 155 -7.70 -8.12 6.93
CA PHE A 155 -7.92 -6.75 6.45
C PHE A 155 -7.26 -5.76 7.40
N GLN A 156 -6.51 -4.80 6.85
CA GLN A 156 -5.92 -3.72 7.62
C GLN A 156 -6.95 -2.58 7.77
N VAL A 157 -7.45 -2.38 8.98
CA VAL A 157 -8.57 -1.48 9.26
C VAL A 157 -8.14 -0.34 10.19
N PRO A 158 -8.45 0.93 9.89
CA PRO A 158 -8.21 2.03 10.81
C PRO A 158 -9.01 1.88 12.12
N PRO A 159 -8.47 2.27 13.30
CA PRO A 159 -9.18 2.16 14.58
C PRO A 159 -10.61 2.71 14.58
N SER A 160 -10.85 3.80 13.84
CA SER A 160 -12.18 4.42 13.70
C SER A 160 -13.22 3.57 12.99
N GLN A 161 -12.82 2.53 12.25
CA GLN A 161 -13.71 1.66 11.48
C GLN A 161 -13.82 0.24 12.05
N VAL A 162 -13.04 -0.08 13.08
CA VAL A 162 -12.95 -1.43 13.65
C VAL A 162 -14.31 -1.96 14.10
N GLU A 163 -15.11 -1.14 14.76
CA GLU A 163 -16.43 -1.55 15.25
C GLU A 163 -17.39 -1.88 14.11
N SER A 164 -17.45 -1.04 13.08
CA SER A 164 -18.27 -1.29 11.88
C SER A 164 -17.85 -2.56 11.14
N VAL A 165 -16.53 -2.79 11.00
CA VAL A 165 -16.00 -3.98 10.33
C VAL A 165 -16.28 -5.24 11.16
N ASN A 166 -16.07 -5.20 12.48
CA ASN A 166 -16.38 -6.33 13.36
C ASN A 166 -17.87 -6.69 13.30
N SER A 167 -18.75 -5.68 13.43
CA SER A 167 -20.19 -5.87 13.31
C SER A 167 -20.59 -6.49 11.97
N LEU A 168 -19.94 -6.10 10.87
CA LEU A 168 -20.16 -6.69 9.56
C LEU A 168 -19.76 -8.18 9.52
N PHE A 169 -18.59 -8.54 10.06
CA PHE A 169 -18.13 -9.93 10.12
C PHE A 169 -18.97 -10.81 11.06
N GLU A 170 -19.46 -10.25 12.17
CA GLU A 170 -20.37 -10.93 13.09
C GLU A 170 -21.73 -11.19 12.44
N LYS A 171 -22.28 -10.19 11.74
CA LYS A 171 -23.60 -10.28 11.10
C LYS A 171 -23.60 -11.21 9.89
N TYR A 172 -22.52 -11.24 9.12
CA TYR A 172 -22.43 -11.99 7.87
C TYR A 172 -21.15 -12.83 7.78
N PRO A 173 -21.04 -13.91 8.56
CA PRO A 173 -19.82 -14.71 8.60
C PRO A 173 -19.48 -15.30 7.21
N GLY A 174 -18.21 -15.19 6.81
CA GLY A 174 -17.69 -15.82 5.60
C GLY A 174 -17.88 -15.04 4.29
N PHE A 175 -18.41 -13.81 4.33
CA PHE A 175 -18.54 -12.96 3.13
C PHE A 175 -17.19 -12.67 2.45
N ALA A 176 -16.12 -12.57 3.24
CA ALA A 176 -14.74 -12.36 2.78
C ALA A 176 -13.88 -13.63 2.95
N SER A 177 -14.25 -14.70 2.25
CA SER A 177 -13.51 -15.97 2.28
C SER A 177 -12.14 -15.92 1.57
N ASN A 178 -11.28 -16.92 1.77
CA ASN A 178 -9.88 -16.98 1.33
C ASN A 178 -9.59 -16.79 -0.18
N HIS A 179 -10.62 -16.63 -1.02
CA HIS A 179 -10.48 -16.41 -2.46
C HIS A 179 -10.30 -14.93 -2.85
N CYS A 180 -10.36 -13.99 -1.90
CA CYS A 180 -10.11 -12.58 -2.17
C CYS A 180 -8.64 -12.30 -2.55
N SER A 181 -8.41 -11.19 -3.26
CA SER A 181 -7.08 -10.70 -3.65
C SER A 181 -6.05 -10.74 -2.51
N LYS A 182 -4.78 -11.05 -2.83
CA LYS A 182 -3.64 -10.97 -1.89
C LYS A 182 -3.16 -9.54 -1.67
N ASN A 183 -3.54 -8.60 -2.53
CA ASN A 183 -3.14 -7.20 -2.42
C ASN A 183 -3.97 -6.51 -1.32
N GLN A 184 -3.29 -6.00 -0.29
CA GLN A 184 -3.94 -5.37 0.87
C GLN A 184 -4.73 -4.10 0.53
N HIS A 185 -4.27 -3.32 -0.45
CA HIS A 185 -4.95 -2.09 -0.89
C HIS A 185 -6.26 -2.43 -1.60
N LEU A 186 -6.24 -3.43 -2.48
CA LEU A 186 -7.46 -3.92 -3.11
C LEU A 186 -8.44 -4.46 -2.07
N ARG A 187 -7.97 -5.25 -1.10
CA ARG A 187 -8.80 -5.73 0.01
C ARG A 187 -9.46 -4.58 0.79
N LYS A 188 -8.68 -3.54 1.13
CA LYS A 188 -9.19 -2.33 1.82
C LYS A 188 -10.22 -1.59 0.97
N ALA A 189 -9.95 -1.40 -0.32
CA ALA A 189 -10.88 -0.75 -1.25
C ALA A 189 -12.20 -1.51 -1.33
N TYR A 190 -12.16 -2.84 -1.52
CA TYR A 190 -13.37 -3.66 -1.53
C TYR A 190 -14.13 -3.59 -0.20
N LEU A 191 -13.43 -3.65 0.94
CA LEU A 191 -14.07 -3.53 2.26
C LEU A 191 -14.81 -2.19 2.41
N ASN A 192 -14.20 -1.08 1.98
CA ASN A 192 -14.84 0.23 2.02
C ASN A 192 -16.10 0.29 1.15
N VAL A 193 -16.07 -0.31 -0.04
CA VAL A 193 -17.25 -0.42 -0.91
C VAL A 193 -18.34 -1.23 -0.22
N ILE A 194 -18.02 -2.35 0.42
CA ILE A 194 -19.00 -3.19 1.14
C ILE A 194 -19.60 -2.43 2.33
N LEU A 195 -18.78 -1.69 3.09
CA LEU A 195 -19.27 -0.86 4.19
C LEU A 195 -20.24 0.22 3.69
N SER A 196 -19.87 0.93 2.61
CA SER A 196 -20.72 1.96 1.99
C SER A 196 -22.04 1.37 1.46
N LEU A 197 -21.99 0.20 0.81
CA LEU A 197 -23.18 -0.52 0.37
C LEU A 197 -24.06 -0.90 1.56
N THR A 198 -23.47 -1.42 2.63
CA THR A 198 -24.22 -1.84 3.83
C THR A 198 -24.91 -0.64 4.50
N GLU A 199 -24.22 0.50 4.57
CA GLU A 199 -24.78 1.75 5.09
C GLU A 199 -25.90 2.28 4.20
N THR A 200 -25.72 2.26 2.88
CA THR A 200 -26.74 2.66 1.90
C THR A 200 -27.98 1.79 2.01
N MET A 201 -27.81 0.47 2.13
CA MET A 201 -28.92 -0.47 2.30
C MET A 201 -29.57 -0.43 3.69
N SER A 202 -28.98 0.30 4.63
CA SER A 202 -29.58 0.55 5.95
C SER A 202 -30.50 1.78 5.96
N LYS A 203 -30.51 2.58 4.89
CA LYS A 203 -31.42 3.73 4.72
C LYS A 203 -32.84 3.27 4.40
N SER A 204 -33.82 4.15 4.63
CA SER A 204 -35.21 3.85 4.28
C SER A 204 -35.39 3.77 2.76
N PRO A 205 -36.24 2.87 2.22
CA PRO A 205 -36.50 2.79 0.78
C PRO A 205 -36.89 4.13 0.15
N GLU A 206 -37.63 4.97 0.88
CA GLU A 206 -38.09 6.29 0.42
C GLU A 206 -36.95 7.32 0.31
N GLU A 207 -35.84 7.09 1.00
CA GLU A 207 -34.65 7.95 0.94
C GLU A 207 -33.71 7.56 -0.21
N LEU A 208 -33.93 6.41 -0.83
CA LEU A 208 -33.10 5.89 -1.91
C LEU A 208 -33.62 6.31 -3.27
N SER A 209 -32.79 7.01 -4.05
CA SER A 209 -33.10 7.31 -5.43
C SER A 209 -32.89 6.09 -6.33
N ASN A 210 -33.48 6.13 -7.53
CA ASN A 210 -33.23 5.11 -8.56
C ASN A 210 -31.74 5.11 -9.00
N GLY A 211 -31.07 6.26 -8.89
CA GLY A 211 -29.63 6.39 -9.14
C GLY A 211 -28.80 5.64 -8.09
N ASP A 212 -29.14 5.83 -6.81
CA ASP A 212 -28.46 5.15 -5.69
C ASP A 212 -28.58 3.63 -5.81
N LEU A 213 -29.77 3.14 -6.20
CA LEU A 213 -29.98 1.71 -6.44
C LEU A 213 -29.13 1.19 -7.60
N ALA A 214 -29.09 1.91 -8.73
CA ALA A 214 -28.29 1.50 -9.89
C ALA A 214 -26.78 1.49 -9.60
N GLU A 215 -26.30 2.47 -8.84
CA GLU A 215 -24.92 2.52 -8.36
C GLU A 215 -24.64 1.37 -7.40
N ALA A 216 -25.54 1.09 -6.46
CA ALA A 216 -25.40 -0.01 -5.53
C ALA A 216 -25.36 -1.39 -6.22
N TYR A 217 -26.18 -1.61 -7.27
CA TYR A 217 -26.11 -2.81 -8.10
C TYR A 217 -24.76 -2.94 -8.83
N SER A 218 -24.26 -1.83 -9.36
CA SER A 218 -22.98 -1.80 -10.07
C SER A 218 -21.82 -2.09 -9.12
N ALA A 219 -21.82 -1.48 -7.94
CA ALA A 219 -20.83 -1.71 -6.90
C ALA A 219 -20.91 -3.15 -6.37
N LEU A 220 -22.09 -3.68 -6.07
CA LEU A 220 -22.26 -5.07 -5.64
C LEU A 220 -21.65 -6.03 -6.66
N ARG A 221 -21.97 -5.88 -7.95
CA ARG A 221 -21.42 -6.71 -9.03
C ARG A 221 -19.89 -6.64 -9.07
N TYR A 222 -19.33 -5.44 -8.95
CA TYR A 222 -17.88 -5.24 -8.95
C TYR A 222 -17.19 -5.99 -7.78
N VAL A 223 -17.80 -6.00 -6.59
CA VAL A 223 -17.22 -6.69 -5.43
C VAL A 223 -17.44 -8.21 -5.50
N THR A 224 -18.56 -8.70 -6.02
CA THR A 224 -18.80 -10.14 -6.17
C THR A 224 -17.91 -10.77 -7.24
N GLU A 225 -17.63 -10.06 -8.33
CA GLU A 225 -16.64 -10.47 -9.35
C GLU A 225 -15.22 -10.62 -8.75
N ALA A 226 -14.92 -9.91 -7.65
CA ALA A 226 -13.67 -10.03 -6.89
C ALA A 226 -13.65 -11.21 -5.88
N GLY A 227 -14.71 -12.02 -5.83
CA GLY A 227 -14.78 -13.24 -5.02
C GLY A 227 -15.40 -13.09 -3.63
N PHE A 228 -15.98 -11.92 -3.30
CA PHE A 228 -16.75 -11.75 -2.07
C PHE A 228 -18.14 -12.37 -2.20
N LYS A 229 -18.58 -13.07 -1.16
CA LYS A 229 -19.89 -13.73 -1.10
C LYS A 229 -20.90 -12.78 -0.45
N LEU A 230 -21.66 -12.07 -1.28
CA LEU A 230 -22.57 -11.01 -0.86
C LEU A 230 -24.03 -11.33 -1.20
N ASP A 231 -24.41 -12.62 -1.19
CA ASP A 231 -25.77 -13.08 -1.52
C ASP A 231 -26.85 -12.39 -0.66
N TRP A 232 -26.51 -12.10 0.60
CA TRP A 232 -27.38 -11.39 1.52
C TRP A 232 -27.63 -9.93 1.07
N LEU A 233 -26.61 -9.24 0.55
CA LEU A 233 -26.73 -7.86 0.10
C LEU A 233 -27.44 -7.80 -1.25
N GLU A 234 -27.20 -8.78 -2.13
CA GLU A 234 -27.96 -8.96 -3.38
C GLU A 234 -29.46 -9.13 -3.11
N LYS A 235 -29.80 -9.97 -2.13
CA LYS A 235 -31.20 -10.18 -1.73
C LYS A 235 -31.85 -8.89 -1.24
N ILE A 236 -31.18 -8.16 -0.34
CA ILE A 236 -31.72 -6.89 0.19
C ILE A 236 -31.90 -5.87 -0.95
N LEU A 237 -30.90 -5.72 -1.85
CA LEU A 237 -30.99 -4.83 -3.01
C LEU A 237 -32.16 -5.15 -3.92
N LYS A 238 -32.42 -6.43 -4.15
CA LYS A 238 -33.55 -6.89 -4.94
C LYS A 238 -34.88 -6.52 -4.30
N GLU A 239 -35.06 -6.84 -3.01
CA GLU A 239 -36.29 -6.54 -2.27
C GLU A 239 -36.55 -5.02 -2.20
N THR A 240 -35.51 -4.21 -1.96
CA THR A 240 -35.63 -2.74 -1.98
C THR A 240 -36.01 -2.22 -3.37
N GLY A 241 -35.41 -2.76 -4.43
CA GLY A 241 -35.73 -2.39 -5.81
C GLY A 241 -37.17 -2.75 -6.21
N GLU A 242 -37.65 -3.92 -5.80
CA GLU A 242 -39.05 -4.35 -6.02
C GLU A 242 -40.04 -3.44 -5.28
N THR A 243 -39.73 -3.05 -4.04
CA THR A 243 -40.55 -2.12 -3.25
C THR A 243 -40.65 -0.76 -3.96
N ARG A 244 -39.51 -0.20 -4.38
CA ARG A 244 -39.47 1.07 -5.11
C ARG A 244 -40.24 1.04 -6.43
N LEU A 245 -40.24 -0.09 -7.12
CA LEU A 245 -41.01 -0.26 -8.35
C LEU A 245 -42.52 -0.24 -8.07
N GLN A 246 -42.97 -0.86 -6.97
CA GLN A 246 -44.37 -0.82 -6.55
C GLN A 246 -44.82 0.61 -6.20
N ASP A 247 -43.99 1.37 -5.49
CA ASP A 247 -44.29 2.77 -5.15
C ASP A 247 -44.46 3.62 -6.41
N ILE A 248 -43.56 3.47 -7.38
CA ILE A 248 -43.64 4.18 -8.68
C ILE A 248 -44.90 3.79 -9.45
N GLU A 249 -45.28 2.50 -9.43
CA GLU A 249 -46.52 2.05 -10.06
C GLU A 249 -47.77 2.65 -9.42
N GLU A 250 -47.78 2.83 -8.09
CA GLU A 250 -48.88 3.46 -7.36
C GLU A 250 -48.96 4.96 -7.63
N GLU A 251 -47.84 5.67 -7.59
CA GLU A 251 -47.74 7.09 -7.98
C GLU A 251 -48.26 7.30 -9.41
N LEU A 252 -47.88 6.42 -10.34
CA LEU A 252 -48.29 6.49 -11.73
C LEU A 252 -49.79 6.21 -11.91
N LYS A 253 -50.41 5.36 -11.07
CA LYS A 253 -51.86 5.17 -11.04
C LYS A 253 -52.58 6.44 -10.57
N ASP A 254 -52.11 7.06 -9.49
CA ASP A 254 -52.68 8.32 -8.98
C ASP A 254 -52.58 9.45 -10.01
N LEU A 255 -51.42 9.56 -10.69
CA LEU A 255 -51.21 10.55 -11.74
C LEU A 255 -52.17 10.37 -12.92
N LYS A 256 -52.40 9.12 -13.33
CA LYS A 256 -53.37 8.79 -14.40
C LYS A 256 -54.79 9.23 -14.04
N VAL A 257 -55.22 9.01 -12.79
CA VAL A 257 -56.54 9.45 -12.32
C VAL A 257 -56.66 10.98 -12.38
N LYS A 258 -55.62 11.70 -11.95
CA LYS A 258 -55.56 13.17 -12.04
C LYS A 258 -55.64 13.66 -13.49
N CYS A 259 -54.93 13.04 -14.42
CA CYS A 259 -54.99 13.39 -15.85
C CYS A 259 -56.40 13.24 -16.43
N VAL A 260 -57.10 12.15 -16.12
CA VAL A 260 -58.49 11.95 -16.58
C VAL A 260 -59.42 13.04 -16.04
N GLY A 261 -59.24 13.46 -14.78
CA GLY A 261 -59.98 14.57 -14.20
C GLY A 261 -59.74 15.89 -14.92
N MET A 262 -58.48 16.19 -15.26
CA MET A 262 -58.11 17.40 -16.02
C MET A 262 -58.69 17.38 -17.45
N ASP A 263 -58.62 16.24 -18.14
CA ASP A 263 -59.19 16.08 -19.47
C ASP A 263 -60.71 16.26 -19.49
N ALA A 264 -61.40 15.80 -18.44
CA ALA A 264 -62.84 16.00 -18.30
C ALA A 264 -63.20 17.49 -18.12
N LEU A 265 -62.41 18.24 -17.34
CA LEU A 265 -62.58 19.68 -17.17
C LEU A 265 -62.33 20.44 -18.48
N LEU A 266 -61.32 20.06 -19.25
CA LEU A 266 -61.02 20.68 -20.55
C LEU A 266 -62.14 20.50 -21.57
N LYS A 267 -62.87 19.38 -21.56
CA LYS A 267 -64.02 19.15 -22.45
C LYS A 267 -65.29 19.91 -22.04
N PHE A 268 -65.36 20.36 -20.79
CA PHE A 268 -66.49 21.10 -20.27
C PHE A 268 -66.42 22.60 -20.60
N LEU A 269 -65.21 23.12 -20.78
CA LEU A 269 -64.93 24.49 -21.22
C LEU A 269 -65.10 24.65 -22.74
#